data_AF-A0A4U7E2I8-F1
#
_entry.id   AF-A0A4U7E2I8-F1
#
_cell.length_a   1.000
_cell.length_b   1.000
_cell.length_c   1.000
_cell.angle_alpha   90.00
_cell.angle_beta   90.00
_cell.angle_gamma   90.00
#
_symmetry.space_group_name_H-M   'P 1'
#
loop_
_entity.id
_entity.type
_entity.pdbx_description
1 polymer ?
#
loop_
_entity_poly.entity_id
_entity_poly.type
_entity_poly.pdbx_seq_one_letter_code
_entity_poly.pdbx_strand_id
1 'polypeptide(L)' 'MYLPSNLRSELDIQFDELNAKHKRQHDEALEKNRDYYPAVIQAGLTGKDLEEILDI' A
#
# COMPACT_ATOMS: atom_id res chain seq x y z
N MET A 1 12.56 -13.05 -5.32
CA MET A 1 11.38 -13.82 -5.75
C MET A 1 10.55 -12.89 -6.61
N TYR A 2 10.14 -13.29 -7.81
CA TYR A 2 9.30 -12.45 -8.67
C TYR A 2 7.83 -12.73 -8.37
N LEU A 3 7.06 -11.69 -8.10
CA LEU A 3 5.60 -11.79 -8.02
C LEU A 3 5.02 -12.10 -9.41
N PRO A 4 3.94 -12.89 -9.49
CA PRO A 4 3.16 -13.03 -10.71
C PRO A 4 2.80 -11.66 -11.29
N SER A 5 2.84 -11.51 -12.62
CA SER A 5 2.66 -10.22 -13.29
C SER A 5 1.30 -9.58 -12.99
N ASN A 6 0.24 -10.39 -12.88
CA ASN A 6 -1.09 -9.93 -12.48
C ASN A 6 -1.08 -9.32 -11.08
N LEU A 7 -0.47 -10.01 -10.11
CA LEU A 7 -0.41 -9.55 -8.73
C LEU A 7 0.43 -8.27 -8.60
N ARG A 8 1.51 -8.16 -9.37
CA ARG A 8 2.30 -6.92 -9.42
C ARG A 8 1.47 -5.74 -9.91
N SER A 9 0.70 -5.93 -11.00
CA SER A 9 -0.15 -4.86 -11.53
C SER A 9 -1.23 -4.44 -10.54
N GLU A 10 -1.84 -5.39 -9.83
CA GLU A 10 -2.83 -5.10 -8.78
C GLU A 10 -2.22 -4.28 -7.64
N LEU A 11 -1.03 -4.65 -7.16
CA LEU A 11 -0.31 -3.90 -6.13
C LEU A 11 0.06 -2.48 -6.59
N ASP A 12 0.42 -2.33 -7.86
CA ASP A 12 0.75 -1.01 -8.42
C ASP A 12 -0.48 -0.10 -8.46
N ILE A 13 -1.64 -0.61 -8.89
CA ILE A 13 -2.91 0.15 -8.91
C ILE A 13 -3.32 0.54 -7.49
N GLN A 14 -3.29 -0.41 -6.56
CA GLN A 14 -3.72 -0.17 -5.19
C GLN A 14 -2.80 0.81 -4.47
N PHE A 15 -1.49 0.77 -4.75
CA PHE A 15 -0.55 1.79 -4.27
C PHE A 15 -0.91 3.18 -4.80
N ASP A 16 -1.19 3.33 -6.09
CA ASP A 16 -1.49 4.64 -6.68
C ASP A 16 -2.74 5.27 -6.03
N GLU A 17 -3.76 4.46 -5.75
CA GLU A 17 -4.98 4.89 -5.05
C GLU A 17 -4.70 5.35 -3.62
N LEU A 18 -3.99 4.54 -2.83
CA LEU A 18 -3.65 4.85 -1.43
C LEU A 18 -2.70 6.05 -1.33
N ASN A 19 -1.72 6.14 -2.21
CA ASN A 19 -0.79 7.27 -2.26
C ASN A 19 -1.53 8.57 -2.59
N ALA A 20 -2.49 8.53 -3.51
CA ALA A 20 -3.31 9.71 -3.81
C ALA A 20 -4.16 10.16 -2.61
N LYS A 21 -4.68 9.22 -1.81
CA LYS A 21 -5.40 9.53 -0.57
C LYS A 21 -4.47 10.12 0.50
N HIS A 22 -3.36 9.45 0.78
CA HIS A 22 -2.36 9.89 1.76
C HIS A 22 -1.83 11.30 1.46
N LYS A 23 -1.49 11.58 0.19
CA LYS A 23 -1.07 12.92 -0.25
C LYS A 23 -2.10 14.00 0.04
N ARG A 24 -3.40 13.69 -0.05
CA ARG A 24 -4.46 14.67 0.23
C ARG A 24 -4.61 14.95 1.73
N GLN A 25 -4.33 13.98 2.58
CA GLN A 25 -4.50 14.10 4.03
C GLN A 25 -3.26 14.67 4.72
N HIS A 26 -2.08 14.23 4.30
CA HIS A 26 -0.82 14.48 5.00
C HIS A 26 0.16 15.35 4.20
N ASP A 27 -0.19 15.75 2.96
CA ASP A 27 0.66 16.49 2.02
C ASP A 27 1.99 15.77 1.68
N GLU A 28 2.09 14.47 2.00
CA GLU A 28 3.27 13.63 1.78
C GLU A 28 2.93 12.39 0.93
N ALA A 29 3.87 11.97 0.09
CA ALA A 29 3.76 10.77 -0.73
C ALA A 29 4.16 9.51 0.05
N LEU A 30 3.43 8.42 -0.14
CA LEU A 30 3.88 7.10 0.29
C LEU A 30 5.07 6.62 -0.55
N GLU A 31 5.98 5.90 0.08
CA GLU A 31 7.04 5.15 -0.57
C GLU A 31 6.72 3.65 -0.63
N LYS A 32 6.85 3.04 -1.82
CA LYS A 32 6.49 1.62 -2.03
C LYS A 32 7.20 0.67 -1.06
N ASN A 33 8.52 0.82 -0.95
CA ASN A 33 9.36 -0.10 -0.18
C ASN A 33 9.34 0.19 1.33
N ARG A 34 9.16 1.46 1.71
CA ARG A 34 9.21 1.90 3.11
C ARG A 34 7.86 1.77 3.80
N ASP A 35 6.79 2.10 3.09
CA ASP A 35 5.47 2.28 3.70
C ASP A 35 4.48 1.21 3.18
N TYR A 36 4.30 1.10 1.86
CA TYR A 36 3.22 0.29 1.28
C TYR A 36 3.44 -1.23 1.37
N TYR A 37 4.57 -1.77 0.90
CA TYR A 37 4.78 -3.23 0.95
C TYR A 37 4.81 -3.79 2.38
N PRO A 38 5.43 -3.12 3.37
CA PRO A 38 5.31 -3.52 4.77
C PRO A 38 3.85 -3.54 5.24
N ALA A 39 3.05 -2.51 4.90
CA ALA A 39 1.63 -2.46 5.25
C ALA A 39 0.82 -3.61 4.61
N VAL A 40 1.09 -3.95 3.34
CA VAL A 40 0.45 -5.09 2.64
C VAL A 40 0.76 -6.40 3.35
N ILE A 41 2.02 -6.62 3.73
CA ILE A 41 2.43 -7.83 4.47
C ILE A 41 1.73 -7.86 5.84
N GLN A 42 1.71 -6.74 6.56
CA GLN A 42 1.07 -6.65 7.86
C GLN A 42 -0.44 -6.89 7.77
N ALA A 43 -1.13 -6.32 6.78
CA ALA A 43 -2.54 -6.55 6.50
C ALA A 43 -2.82 -8.05 6.30
N GLY A 44 -2.03 -8.70 5.44
CA GLY A 44 -2.16 -10.14 5.18
C GLY A 44 -1.91 -11.03 6.40
N LEU A 45 -1.04 -10.61 7.33
CA LEU A 45 -0.75 -11.37 8.55
C LEU A 45 -1.75 -11.13 9.69
N THR A 46 -2.33 -9.92 9.75
CA THR A 46 -3.19 -9.49 10.88
C THR A 46 -4.67 -9.48 10.54
N GLY A 47 -5.03 -9.57 9.25
CA GLY A 47 -6.41 -9.40 8.77
C GLY A 47 -6.93 -7.97 8.89
N LYS A 48 -6.05 -7.00 9.17
CA LYS A 48 -6.40 -5.57 9.22
C LYS A 48 -6.44 -4.96 7.83
N ASP A 49 -7.22 -3.89 7.69
CA ASP A 49 -7.30 -3.13 6.46
C ASP A 49 -6.05 -2.26 6.25
N LEU A 50 -5.67 -2.07 4.98
CA LEU A 50 -4.50 -1.28 4.59
C LEU A 50 -4.62 0.20 4.99
N GLU A 51 -5.83 0.75 4.91
CA GLU A 51 -6.12 2.15 5.28
C GLU A 51 -5.92 2.35 6.79
N GLU A 52 -6.34 1.40 7.62
CA GLU A 52 -6.09 1.43 9.08
C GLU A 52 -4.59 1.39 9.41
N ILE A 53 -3.81 0.57 8.68
CA ILE A 53 -2.37 0.45 8.92
C ILE A 53 -1.61 1.70 8.48
N LEU A 54 -2.04 2.33 7.38
CA LEU A 54 -1.40 3.52 6.80
C LEU A 54 -1.94 4.85 7.37
N ASP A 55 -2.92 4.80 8.27
CA ASP A 55 -3.59 5.98 8.84
C ASP A 55 -4.16 6.91 7.75
N ILE A 56 -4.88 6.30 6.79
CA ILE A 56 -5.55 6.93 5.63
C ILE A 56 -7.07 6.81 5.77
#